data_AF-A0A835E6R3-F1
#
_entry.id   AF-A0A835E6R3-F1
#
_cell.length_a   1.000
_cell.length_b   1.000
_cell.length_c   1.000
_cell.angle_alpha   90.00
_cell.angle_beta   90.00
_cell.angle_gamma   90.00
#
_symmetry.space_group_name_H-M   'P 1'
#
loop_
_entity.id
_entity.type
_entity.pdbx_description
1 polymer ?
#
loop_
_entity_poly.entity_id
_entity_poly.type
_entity_poly.pdbx_seq_one_letter_code
_entity_poly.pdbx_strand_id
1 'polypeptide(L)'
;MNISSDPIIGNEQPTGTYWERIAQDFHENKEGKFESKRTPNSLEHRCGLIVKECMKFQAFYEEVEHRHPSGVPYQEHMLQAQARYARQAKGKACQFIHCWLQIRHSEKFAKAREQANLPVQSNPTHDQAKGLQDSGQGEDSSIPTAKKARPPGRKKSKDKLKRDEEDDDYKILMKNLMVMKTE
;
A
#
# COMPACT_ATOMS: atom_id res chain seq x y z
N MET A 1 -6.10 19.24 -1.40
CA MET A 1 -5.17 18.33 -0.69
C MET A 1 -3.90 18.00 -1.47
N ASN A 2 -2.73 18.50 -1.04
CA ASN A 2 -1.41 18.03 -1.49
C ASN A 2 -0.87 17.04 -0.47
N ILE A 3 -1.20 15.75 -0.61
CA ILE A 3 -0.59 14.70 0.22
C ILE A 3 0.72 14.30 -0.46
N SER A 4 1.85 14.73 0.13
CA SER A 4 3.17 14.38 -0.38
C SER A 4 3.31 12.86 -0.52
N SER A 5 3.85 12.41 -1.64
CA SER A 5 4.25 11.02 -1.87
C SER A 5 5.75 10.81 -1.61
N ASP A 6 6.44 11.84 -1.14
CA ASP A 6 7.86 11.82 -0.84
C ASP A 6 8.14 10.99 0.43
N PRO A 7 8.94 9.92 0.35
CA PRO A 7 9.30 9.10 1.51
C PRO A 7 10.12 9.86 2.58
N ILE A 8 10.70 11.02 2.24
CA ILE A 8 11.49 11.88 3.14
C ILE A 8 10.57 12.76 3.99
N ILE A 9 9.48 13.26 3.40
CA ILE A 9 8.44 14.03 4.09
C ILE A 9 7.49 13.02 4.75
N GLY A 10 7.88 12.56 5.94
CA GLY A 10 7.21 11.47 6.65
C GLY A 10 5.68 11.62 6.75
N ASN A 11 4.97 10.60 6.28
CA ASN A 11 3.52 10.41 6.41
C ASN A 11 3.14 9.88 7.81
N GLU A 12 3.81 10.33 8.88
CA GLU A 12 3.52 9.90 10.27
C GLU A 12 2.43 10.80 10.87
N GLN A 13 1.26 10.78 10.24
CA GLN A 13 0.09 11.45 10.80
C GLN A 13 -0.76 10.42 11.53
N PRO A 14 -1.19 10.69 12.77
CA PRO A 14 -2.19 9.86 13.41
C PRO A 14 -3.38 9.68 12.47
N THR A 15 -3.85 8.45 12.30
CA THR A 15 -4.95 8.12 11.37
C THR A 15 -6.17 9.02 11.56
N GLY A 16 -6.49 9.37 12.81
CA GLY A 16 -7.55 10.32 13.14
C GLY A 16 -7.33 11.71 12.52
N THR A 17 -6.16 12.31 12.74
CA THR A 17 -5.80 13.63 12.18
C THR A 17 -5.76 13.63 10.66
N TYR A 18 -5.39 12.51 10.03
CA TYR A 18 -5.44 12.36 8.59
C TYR A 18 -6.87 12.44 8.05
N TRP A 19 -7.79 11.67 8.63
CA TRP A 19 -9.21 11.69 8.20
C TRP A 19 -9.94 12.97 8.57
N GLU A 20 -9.55 13.65 9.66
CA GLU A 20 -10.04 14.99 9.98
C GLU A 20 -9.75 15.98 8.85
N ARG A 21 -8.53 15.98 8.32
CA ARG A 21 -8.17 16.85 7.19
C ARG A 21 -8.88 16.45 5.91
N ILE A 22 -9.01 15.15 5.63
CA ILE A 22 -9.82 14.69 4.48
C ILE A 22 -11.25 15.16 4.63
N ALA A 23 -11.83 15.08 5.83
CA ALA A 23 -13.18 15.54 6.08
C ALA A 23 -13.28 17.05 5.84
N GLN A 24 -12.34 17.84 6.35
CA GLN A 24 -12.32 19.27 6.11
C GLN A 24 -12.26 19.59 4.59
N ASP A 25 -11.26 19.06 3.86
CA ASP A 25 -11.15 19.21 2.41
C ASP A 25 -12.43 18.75 1.70
N PHE A 26 -13.05 17.66 2.13
CA PHE A 26 -14.31 17.17 1.56
C PHE A 26 -15.47 18.15 1.74
N HIS A 27 -15.59 18.80 2.90
CA HIS A 27 -16.66 19.77 3.16
C HIS A 27 -16.41 21.10 2.46
N GLU A 28 -15.16 21.51 2.30
CA GLU A 28 -14.78 22.70 1.50
C GLU A 28 -15.07 22.47 0.01
N ASN A 29 -14.73 21.29 -0.52
CA ASN A 29 -14.90 20.98 -1.94
C ASN A 29 -16.31 20.52 -2.34
N LYS A 30 -17.21 20.23 -1.39
CA LYS A 30 -18.61 19.89 -1.66
C LYS A 30 -19.52 21.12 -1.78
N GLU A 31 -19.06 22.29 -1.34
CA GLU A 31 -19.88 23.49 -1.26
C GLU A 31 -20.52 23.80 -2.64
N GLY A 32 -21.84 23.93 -2.66
CA GLY A 32 -22.63 24.13 -3.88
C GLY A 32 -22.95 22.89 -4.73
N LYS A 33 -22.43 21.69 -4.42
CA LYS A 33 -22.71 20.46 -5.20
C LYS A 33 -23.75 19.55 -4.55
N PHE A 34 -23.68 19.35 -3.24
CA PHE A 34 -24.63 18.52 -2.48
C PHE A 34 -24.47 18.69 -0.96
N GLU A 35 -25.56 18.44 -0.21
CA GLU A 35 -25.49 18.42 1.25
C GLU A 35 -24.92 17.09 1.77
N SER A 36 -24.01 17.16 2.75
CA SER A 36 -23.39 15.99 3.36
C SER A 36 -22.93 16.30 4.79
N LYS A 37 -23.34 15.46 5.74
CA LYS A 37 -22.98 15.51 7.17
C LYS A 37 -22.04 14.37 7.57
N ARG A 38 -21.18 13.91 6.65
CA ARG A 38 -20.31 12.73 6.91
C ARG A 38 -19.19 13.10 7.87
N THR A 39 -19.02 12.31 8.93
CA THR A 39 -17.88 12.45 9.85
C THR A 39 -16.59 11.88 9.25
N PRO A 40 -15.41 12.21 9.81
CA PRO A 40 -14.14 11.59 9.42
C PRO A 40 -14.22 10.05 9.37
N ASN A 41 -14.74 9.41 10.44
CA ASN A 41 -14.91 7.96 10.49
C ASN A 41 -15.85 7.45 9.39
N SER A 42 -16.94 8.18 9.10
CA SER A 42 -17.86 7.81 8.02
C SER A 42 -17.17 7.82 6.65
N LEU A 43 -16.33 8.83 6.41
CA LEU A 43 -15.52 8.92 5.18
C LEU A 43 -14.48 7.81 5.12
N GLU A 44 -13.79 7.54 6.22
CA GLU A 44 -12.82 6.44 6.32
C GLU A 44 -13.45 5.10 5.93
N HIS A 45 -14.54 4.71 6.59
CA HIS A 45 -15.22 3.46 6.29
C HIS A 45 -15.71 3.40 4.85
N ARG A 46 -16.27 4.50 4.34
CA ARG A 46 -16.77 4.56 2.96
C ARG A 46 -15.64 4.45 1.94
N CYS A 47 -14.52 5.13 2.16
CA CYS A 47 -13.33 5.01 1.32
C CYS A 47 -12.75 3.60 1.37
N GLY A 48 -12.69 2.98 2.56
CA GLY A 48 -12.27 1.59 2.71
C GLY A 48 -13.14 0.61 1.92
N LEU A 49 -14.47 0.79 1.95
CA LEU A 49 -15.40 0.01 1.13
C LEU A 49 -15.17 0.20 -0.38
N ILE A 50 -14.98 1.44 -0.82
CA ILE A 50 -14.70 1.75 -2.24
C ILE A 50 -13.41 1.05 -2.68
N VAL A 51 -12.33 1.19 -1.92
CA VAL A 51 -11.04 0.56 -2.23
C VAL A 51 -11.18 -0.96 -2.28
N LYS A 52 -11.85 -1.56 -1.29
CA LYS A 52 -12.12 -3.00 -1.25
C LYS A 52 -12.86 -3.49 -2.51
N GLU A 53 -13.93 -2.82 -2.90
CA GLU A 53 -14.71 -3.20 -4.09
C GLU A 53 -13.91 -2.97 -5.38
N CYS A 54 -13.09 -1.92 -5.45
CA CYS A 54 -12.20 -1.67 -6.58
C CYS A 54 -11.12 -2.75 -6.70
N MET A 55 -10.51 -3.18 -5.60
CA MET A 55 -9.52 -4.27 -5.60
C MET A 55 -10.16 -5.59 -6.01
N LYS A 56 -11.37 -5.88 -5.52
CA LYS A 56 -12.14 -7.06 -5.93
C LYS A 56 -12.45 -7.04 -7.43
N PHE A 57 -12.88 -5.90 -7.97
CA PHE A 57 -13.12 -5.77 -9.41
C PHE A 57 -11.82 -5.90 -10.22
N GLN A 58 -10.72 -5.30 -9.74
CA GLN A 58 -9.40 -5.42 -10.37
C GLN A 58 -8.97 -6.87 -10.53
N ALA A 59 -9.18 -7.72 -9.51
CA ALA A 59 -8.86 -9.15 -9.58
C ALA A 59 -9.60 -9.85 -10.74
N PHE A 60 -10.92 -9.61 -10.89
CA PHE A 60 -11.67 -10.16 -12.02
C PHE A 60 -11.22 -9.63 -13.36
N TYR A 61 -10.87 -8.34 -13.44
CA TYR A 61 -10.34 -7.74 -14.67
C TYR A 61 -9.01 -8.39 -15.06
N GLU A 62 -8.09 -8.56 -14.10
CA GLU A 62 -6.82 -9.24 -14.31
C GLU A 62 -7.03 -10.68 -14.78
N GLU A 63 -7.94 -11.45 -14.19
CA GLU A 63 -8.26 -12.79 -14.67
C GLU A 63 -8.80 -12.81 -16.11
N VAL A 64 -9.39 -11.72 -16.62
CA VAL A 64 -9.81 -11.65 -18.02
C VAL A 64 -8.60 -11.38 -18.89
N GLU A 65 -7.77 -10.41 -18.50
CA GLU A 65 -6.56 -9.99 -19.21
C GLU A 65 -5.53 -11.14 -19.32
N HIS A 66 -5.33 -11.91 -18.25
CA HIS A 66 -4.44 -13.08 -18.21
C HIS A 66 -4.90 -14.25 -19.08
N ARG A 67 -6.12 -14.24 -19.64
CA ARG A 67 -6.53 -15.24 -20.63
C ARG A 67 -5.98 -14.95 -22.03
N HIS A 68 -5.17 -13.88 -22.16
CA HIS A 68 -4.49 -13.45 -23.38
C HIS A 68 -5.38 -13.52 -24.63
N PRO A 69 -6.60 -12.93 -24.62
CA PRO A 69 -7.44 -12.93 -25.82
C PRO A 69 -6.89 -11.86 -26.78
N SER A 70 -5.88 -12.23 -27.57
CA SER A 70 -5.32 -11.36 -28.61
C SER A 70 -6.43 -10.84 -29.53
N GLY A 71 -6.53 -9.53 -29.68
CA GLY A 71 -7.53 -8.87 -30.54
C GLY A 71 -8.85 -8.51 -29.85
N VAL A 72 -9.04 -8.81 -28.56
CA VAL A 72 -10.25 -8.39 -27.84
C VAL A 72 -10.13 -6.93 -27.36
N PRO A 73 -11.12 -6.06 -27.68
CA PRO A 73 -11.06 -4.67 -27.28
C PRO A 73 -11.16 -4.50 -25.76
N TYR A 74 -10.64 -3.39 -25.24
CA TYR A 74 -10.68 -3.06 -23.81
C TYR A 74 -12.11 -3.06 -23.23
N GLN A 75 -13.08 -2.56 -23.99
CA GLN A 75 -14.49 -2.54 -23.56
C GLN A 75 -15.04 -3.94 -23.30
N GLU A 76 -14.63 -4.92 -24.11
CA GLU A 76 -15.05 -6.32 -23.95
C GLU A 76 -14.42 -6.95 -22.70
N HIS A 77 -13.16 -6.61 -22.38
CA HIS A 77 -12.54 -6.99 -21.11
C HIS A 77 -13.34 -6.48 -19.90
N MET A 78 -13.79 -5.22 -19.95
CA MET A 78 -14.63 -4.64 -18.89
C MET A 78 -15.97 -5.36 -18.75
N LEU A 79 -16.65 -5.65 -19.85
CA LEU A 79 -17.93 -6.38 -19.83
C LEU A 79 -17.77 -7.77 -19.23
N GLN A 80 -16.72 -8.49 -19.62
CA GLN A 80 -16.43 -9.81 -19.06
C GLN A 80 -16.06 -9.77 -17.57
N ALA A 81 -15.28 -8.78 -17.14
CA ALA A 81 -14.95 -8.58 -15.73
C ALA A 81 -16.20 -8.27 -14.89
N GLN A 82 -17.10 -7.43 -15.43
CA GLN A 82 -18.37 -7.11 -14.78
C GLN A 82 -19.30 -8.31 -14.70
N ALA A 83 -19.36 -9.14 -15.75
CA ALA A 83 -20.12 -10.39 -15.74
C ALA A 83 -19.58 -11.37 -14.67
N ARG A 84 -18.26 -11.49 -14.53
CA ARG A 84 -17.63 -12.28 -13.46
C ARG A 84 -17.94 -11.75 -12.08
N TYR A 85 -17.81 -10.44 -11.87
CA TYR A 85 -18.17 -9.80 -10.61
C TYR A 85 -19.64 -10.09 -10.25
N ALA A 86 -20.56 -9.94 -11.20
CA ALA A 86 -21.99 -10.15 -10.97
C ALA A 86 -22.31 -11.59 -10.57
N ARG A 87 -21.64 -12.58 -11.17
CA ARG A 87 -21.78 -13.99 -10.75
C ARG A 87 -21.44 -14.18 -9.27
N GLN A 88 -20.38 -13.54 -8.78
CA GLN A 88 -20.00 -13.60 -7.36
C GLN A 88 -20.89 -12.72 -6.47
N ALA A 89 -21.47 -11.65 -7.01
CA ALA A 89 -22.26 -10.67 -6.29
C ALA A 89 -23.78 -10.89 -6.39
N LYS A 90 -24.22 -12.13 -6.62
CA LYS A 90 -25.65 -12.50 -6.74
C LYS A 90 -26.39 -11.69 -7.82
N GLY A 91 -25.77 -11.54 -8.98
CA GLY A 91 -26.29 -10.81 -10.13
C GLY A 91 -26.08 -9.29 -10.10
N LYS A 92 -25.49 -8.73 -9.02
CA LYS A 92 -25.31 -7.28 -8.89
C LYS A 92 -24.06 -6.80 -9.64
N ALA A 93 -24.20 -5.73 -10.41
CA ALA A 93 -23.07 -5.02 -10.99
C ALA A 93 -22.22 -4.34 -9.90
N CYS A 94 -20.92 -4.16 -10.18
CA CYS A 94 -20.06 -3.34 -9.33
C CYS A 94 -20.52 -1.87 -9.40
N GLN A 95 -20.83 -1.27 -8.24
CA GLN A 95 -21.33 0.10 -8.16
C GLN A 95 -20.20 1.14 -8.27
N PHE A 96 -18.95 0.71 -8.09
CA PHE A 96 -17.78 1.59 -7.99
C PHE A 96 -16.84 1.49 -9.20
N ILE A 97 -17.35 1.11 -10.37
CA ILE A 97 -16.54 1.05 -11.61
C ILE A 97 -15.89 2.40 -11.91
N HIS A 98 -16.63 3.50 -11.74
CA HIS A 98 -16.09 4.84 -11.94
C HIS A 98 -14.92 5.13 -10.99
N CYS A 99 -15.01 4.74 -9.71
CA CYS A 99 -13.90 4.88 -8.75
C CYS A 99 -12.71 4.04 -9.17
N TRP A 100 -12.95 2.80 -9.59
CA TRP A 100 -11.90 1.90 -10.04
C TRP A 100 -11.14 2.49 -11.24
N LEU A 101 -11.84 3.03 -12.24
CA LEU A 101 -11.21 3.70 -13.40
C LEU A 101 -10.29 4.85 -12.98
N GLN A 102 -10.65 5.60 -11.93
CA GLN A 102 -9.82 6.70 -11.43
C GLN A 102 -8.56 6.22 -10.70
N ILE A 103 -8.64 5.11 -9.95
CA ILE A 103 -7.55 4.70 -9.06
C ILE A 103 -6.65 3.59 -9.64
N ARG A 104 -7.12 2.84 -10.65
CA ARG A 104 -6.47 1.59 -11.11
C ARG A 104 -5.04 1.77 -11.61
N HIS A 105 -4.69 2.95 -12.14
CA HIS A 105 -3.36 3.26 -12.66
C HIS A 105 -2.47 4.02 -11.66
N SER A 106 -2.97 4.30 -10.46
CA SER A 106 -2.16 4.95 -9.43
C SER A 106 -1.13 3.99 -8.83
N GLU A 107 0.09 4.47 -8.58
CA GLU A 107 1.13 3.64 -7.95
C GLU A 107 0.72 3.10 -6.58
N LYS A 108 -0.03 3.91 -5.80
CA LYS A 108 -0.53 3.50 -4.49
C LYS A 108 -1.47 2.29 -4.60
N PHE A 109 -2.34 2.28 -5.61
CA PHE A 109 -3.23 1.15 -5.86
C PHE A 109 -2.48 -0.09 -6.36
N ALA A 110 -1.48 0.08 -7.22
CA ALA A 110 -0.61 -1.02 -7.64
C ALA A 110 0.15 -1.65 -6.45
N LYS A 111 0.77 -0.83 -5.60
CA LYS A 111 1.47 -1.30 -4.38
C LYS A 111 0.53 -2.00 -3.40
N ALA A 112 -0.68 -1.46 -3.19
CA ALA A 112 -1.68 -2.11 -2.32
C ALA A 112 -2.08 -3.50 -2.85
N ARG A 113 -2.16 -3.65 -4.18
CA ARG A 113 -2.45 -4.94 -4.83
C ARG A 113 -1.30 -5.95 -4.64
N GLU A 114 -0.06 -5.51 -4.81
CA GLU A 114 1.12 -6.34 -4.55
C GLU A 114 1.15 -6.85 -3.10
N GLN A 115 0.86 -5.97 -2.13
CA GLN A 115 0.81 -6.33 -0.71
C GLN A 115 -0.29 -7.34 -0.39
N ALA A 116 -1.46 -7.21 -1.04
CA ALA A 116 -2.57 -8.15 -0.87
C ALA A 116 -2.29 -9.56 -1.44
N ASN A 117 -1.36 -9.66 -2.40
CA ASN A 117 -0.96 -10.92 -3.03
C ASN A 117 0.20 -11.63 -2.29
N LEU A 118 0.79 -11.02 -1.26
CA LEU A 118 1.81 -11.67 -0.45
C LEU A 118 1.16 -12.75 0.45
N PRO A 119 1.72 -13.97 0.53
CA PRO A 119 1.22 -14.98 1.45
C PRO A 119 1.32 -14.45 2.88
N VAL A 120 0.18 -14.40 3.57
CA VAL A 120 0.10 -14.05 4.99
C VAL A 120 0.91 -15.09 5.75
N GLN A 121 2.12 -14.73 6.19
CA GLN A 121 2.77 -15.49 7.26
C GLN A 121 1.92 -15.27 8.51
N SER A 122 1.15 -16.29 8.89
CA SER A 122 0.44 -16.33 10.15
C SER A 122 1.47 -16.26 11.29
N ASN A 123 1.48 -15.15 12.02
CA ASN A 123 2.11 -15.11 13.33
C ASN A 123 1.19 -15.84 14.32
N PRO A 124 1.65 -16.86 15.07
CA PRO A 124 0.84 -17.48 16.09
C PRO A 124 0.87 -16.61 17.35
N THR A 125 -0.20 -15.85 17.58
CA THR A 125 -0.52 -15.34 18.92
C THR A 125 -1.17 -16.46 19.73
N HIS A 126 -0.52 -16.75 20.84
CA HIS A 126 -0.87 -17.63 21.94
C HIS A 126 -2.33 -17.49 22.41
N ASP A 127 -3.12 -18.56 22.31
CA ASP A 127 -4.15 -18.88 23.29
C ASP A 127 -4.48 -20.38 23.33
N GLN A 128 -4.71 -20.89 24.54
CA GLN A 128 -4.84 -22.31 24.86
C GLN A 128 -6.24 -22.86 24.56
N ALA A 129 -6.33 -24.08 23.99
CA ALA A 129 -7.12 -25.20 24.54
C ALA A 129 -7.12 -26.45 23.63
N LYS A 130 -6.61 -27.54 24.21
CA LYS A 130 -7.01 -28.96 24.09
C LYS A 130 -7.32 -29.58 22.71
N GLY A 131 -6.56 -30.64 22.40
CA GLY A 131 -7.16 -31.89 21.91
C GLY A 131 -6.33 -32.71 20.91
N LEU A 132 -5.83 -33.84 21.40
CA LEU A 132 -5.46 -35.08 20.71
C LEU A 132 -4.10 -35.14 19.99
N GLN A 133 -3.27 -36.02 20.55
CA GLN A 133 -2.05 -36.59 20.01
C GLN A 133 -2.40 -37.60 18.91
N ASP A 134 -1.65 -37.59 17.81
CA ASP A 134 -1.26 -38.83 17.13
C ASP A 134 0.07 -38.64 16.39
N SER A 135 0.83 -39.73 16.34
CA SER A 135 2.27 -39.85 16.08
C SER A 135 2.67 -39.69 14.60
N GLY A 136 3.92 -39.29 14.37
CA GLY A 136 4.58 -39.39 13.06
C GLY A 136 6.03 -38.90 13.13
N GLN A 137 6.98 -39.81 12.90
CA GLN A 137 8.41 -39.74 13.19
C GLN A 137 9.25 -39.47 11.92
N GLY A 138 10.36 -38.71 12.06
CA GLY A 138 11.49 -38.63 11.10
C GLY A 138 11.25 -37.70 9.88
N GLU A 139 12.21 -37.00 9.28
CA GLU A 139 13.67 -37.05 9.32
C GLU A 139 14.27 -35.68 8.91
N ASP A 140 15.53 -35.52 9.29
CA ASP A 140 16.47 -34.43 9.02
C ASP A 140 16.76 -34.21 7.52
N SER A 141 16.78 -32.94 7.09
CA SER A 141 17.64 -32.50 5.98
C SER A 141 17.70 -30.97 5.92
N SER A 142 18.91 -30.48 6.19
CA SER A 142 19.31 -29.08 6.21
C SER A 142 19.80 -28.61 4.84
N ILE A 143 19.24 -27.50 4.30
CA ILE A 143 19.80 -26.78 3.13
C ILE A 143 19.79 -25.27 3.42
N PRO A 144 20.92 -24.55 3.33
CA PRO A 144 20.99 -23.12 3.59
C PRO A 144 20.63 -22.31 2.33
N THR A 145 19.51 -21.61 2.34
CA THR A 145 19.15 -20.65 1.27
C THR A 145 19.52 -19.22 1.68
N ALA A 146 20.36 -18.59 0.86
CA ALA A 146 20.89 -17.23 1.05
C ALA A 146 19.75 -16.20 1.14
N LYS A 147 19.52 -15.67 2.35
CA LYS A 147 18.58 -14.57 2.59
C LYS A 147 19.16 -13.29 1.98
N LYS A 148 18.55 -12.79 0.90
CA LYS A 148 18.74 -11.40 0.45
C LYS A 148 18.35 -10.48 1.62
N ALA A 149 19.33 -9.79 2.21
CA ALA A 149 19.09 -8.92 3.34
C ALA A 149 18.14 -7.78 2.95
N ARG A 150 17.12 -7.54 3.78
CA ARG A 150 16.20 -6.41 3.60
C ARG A 150 16.97 -5.09 3.64
N PRO A 151 16.57 -4.07 2.85
CA PRO A 151 17.21 -2.76 2.90
C PRO A 151 17.17 -2.18 4.32
N PRO A 152 18.20 -1.40 4.71
CA PRO A 152 18.31 -0.88 6.07
C PRO A 152 17.10 0.01 6.39
N GLY A 153 16.49 -0.24 7.55
CA GLY A 153 15.35 0.54 8.03
C GLY A 153 15.75 1.98 8.37
N ARG A 154 14.77 2.89 8.28
CA ARG A 154 14.91 4.35 8.45
C ARG A 154 15.79 4.79 9.62
N LYS A 155 15.70 4.12 10.78
CA LYS A 155 16.55 4.43 11.94
C LYS A 155 18.03 4.18 11.66
N LYS A 156 18.36 3.02 11.06
CA LYS A 156 19.73 2.70 10.64
C LYS A 156 20.22 3.61 9.51
N SER A 157 19.34 4.01 8.57
CA SER A 157 19.71 4.93 7.49
C SER A 157 19.93 6.36 8.00
N LYS A 158 19.11 6.84 8.96
CA LYS A 158 19.27 8.15 9.60
C LYS A 158 20.49 8.22 10.53
N ASP A 159 20.77 7.14 11.27
CA ASP A 159 21.97 7.04 12.11
C ASP A 159 23.25 6.81 11.28
N LYS A 160 23.14 6.34 10.03
CA LYS A 160 24.26 6.36 9.08
C LYS A 160 24.52 7.78 8.59
N LEU A 161 23.49 8.51 8.14
CA LEU A 161 23.67 9.89 7.66
C LEU A 161 24.25 10.82 8.74
N LYS A 162 23.84 10.65 10.01
CA LYS A 162 24.40 11.42 11.13
C LYS A 162 25.86 11.09 11.45
N ARG A 163 26.29 9.83 11.24
CA ARG A 163 27.69 9.43 11.42
C ARG A 163 28.55 9.87 10.25
N ASP A 164 28.01 9.76 9.03
CA ASP A 164 28.68 10.22 7.81
C ASP A 164 28.79 11.76 7.79
N GLU A 165 27.90 12.50 8.46
CA GLU A 165 28.02 13.96 8.71
C GLU A 165 29.13 14.33 9.72
N GLU A 166 29.49 13.42 10.62
CA GLU A 166 30.53 13.60 11.64
C GLU A 166 31.93 13.20 11.14
N ASP A 167 32.03 12.18 10.27
CA ASP A 167 33.27 11.68 9.63
C ASP A 167 33.51 12.26 8.22
N ASP A 168 33.00 13.46 7.94
CA ASP A 168 33.17 14.09 6.62
C ASP A 168 34.57 14.73 6.51
N ASP A 169 35.59 13.89 6.25
CA ASP A 169 37.00 14.27 6.04
C ASP A 169 37.16 15.43 5.05
N TYR A 170 36.24 15.56 4.09
CA TYR A 170 36.17 16.66 3.12
C TYR A 170 35.89 18.01 3.78
N LYS A 171 35.07 18.04 4.83
CA LYS A 171 34.72 19.23 5.61
C LYS A 171 35.89 19.69 6.49
N ILE A 172 36.66 18.74 7.02
CA ILE A 172 37.89 18.99 7.79
C ILE A 172 38.99 19.53 6.86
N LEU A 173 39.17 18.92 5.68
CA LEU A 173 40.13 19.38 4.67
C LEU A 173 39.79 20.79 4.17
N MET A 174 38.52 21.09 3.88
CA MET A 174 38.06 22.42 3.46
C MET A 174 38.29 23.48 4.54
N LYS A 175 38.10 23.14 5.82
CA LYS A 175 38.34 24.07 6.93
C LYS A 175 39.83 24.41 7.09
N ASN A 176 40.72 23.43 6.94
CA ASN A 176 42.17 23.65 7.00
C ASN A 176 42.69 24.45 5.80
N LEU A 177 42.14 24.22 4.61
CA LEU A 177 42.50 24.97 3.40
C LEU A 177 42.09 26.45 3.47
N MET A 178 41.00 26.77 4.18
CA MET A 178 40.56 28.15 4.40
C MET A 178 41.44 28.89 5.41
N VAL A 179 41.98 28.20 6.42
CA VAL A 179 42.87 28.80 7.43
C VAL A 179 44.26 29.14 6.87
N MET A 180 44.75 28.36 5.89
CA MET A 180 46.04 28.65 5.22
C MET A 180 45.95 29.77 4.18
N LYS A 181 44.76 30.28 3.84
CA LYS A 181 44.56 31.35 2.85
C LYS A 181 44.47 32.75 3.47
N THR A 182 44.74 32.85 4.78
CA THR A 182 44.63 34.09 5.56
C THR A 182 45.95 34.55 6.19
N GLU A 183 47.10 34.09 5.68
CA GLU A 183 48.41 34.73 5.92
C GLU A 183 49.00 35.26 4.61
#